data_AF-A0AAW8KNI0-F1
#
_entry.id   AF-A0AAW8KNI0-F1
#
_cell.length_a   1.000
_cell.length_b   1.000
_cell.length_c   1.000
_cell.angle_alpha   90.00
_cell.angle_beta   90.00
_cell.angle_gamma   90.00
#
_symmetry.space_group_name_H-M   'P 1'
#
loop_
_entity.id
_entity.type
_entity.pdbx_description
1 polymer ?
#
loop_
_entity_poly.entity_id
_entity_poly.type
_entity_poly.pdbx_seq_one_letter_code
_entity_poly.pdbx_strand_id
1 'polypeptide(L)'
;LGAFASKTVATIFKHWGSLLGYNVGVQEAINLFARGNLWLFMDIAPWHLAWSVSSESFKSCKDTRDTSTFKFVKPALMNLPWSSCLPSIKNLKATKEIRKAFALLPEIEKAFANEKSEQKKFKIAKDDLFAHLMFIAVQEQHNILQVVVWENTSVKFGAWMQRWFIGMPDATLVLSSDYSVDAVKKNWFGNYTGSKADQLVELKEDVYIAPLKDTIAEDYDSRMKWIGKAAEKYHRLMLDEKGRPFLQQELKTISKWGNSKADFKIHSSSNEGKV
;
A
#
# COMPACT_ATOMS: atom_id res chain seq x y z
N LEU A 1 -3.78 3.86 4.03
CA LEU A 1 -4.14 2.60 3.34
C LEU A 1 -2.91 1.84 2.85
N GLY A 2 -2.03 2.45 2.05
CA GLY A 2 -0.85 1.78 1.47
C GLY A 2 0.01 0.99 2.47
N ALA A 3 0.31 1.56 3.65
CA ALA A 3 1.08 0.85 4.69
C ALA A 3 0.44 -0.48 5.16
N PHE A 4 -0.90 -0.51 5.33
CA PHE A 4 -1.61 -1.73 5.69
C PHE A 4 -1.58 -2.76 4.57
N ALA A 5 -1.69 -2.31 3.31
CA ALA A 5 -1.63 -3.18 2.13
C ALA A 5 -0.23 -3.79 1.96
N SER A 6 0.85 -3.00 2.09
CA SER A 6 2.22 -3.50 2.05
C SER A 6 2.49 -4.56 3.12
N LYS A 7 1.94 -4.36 4.34
CA LYS A 7 2.02 -5.36 5.41
C LYS A 7 1.27 -6.65 5.05
N THR A 8 0.04 -6.57 4.52
CA THR A 8 -0.71 -7.76 4.08
C THR A 8 0.08 -8.54 3.01
N VAL A 9 0.71 -7.84 2.06
CA VAL A 9 1.58 -8.46 1.05
C VAL A 9 2.78 -9.19 1.71
N ALA A 10 3.40 -8.60 2.73
CA ALA A 10 4.47 -9.26 3.49
C ALA A 10 3.99 -10.55 4.21
N THR A 11 2.77 -10.57 4.75
CA THR A 11 2.17 -11.77 5.36
C THR A 11 2.03 -12.90 4.33
N ILE A 12 1.53 -12.57 3.13
CA ILE A 12 1.34 -13.52 2.03
C ILE A 12 2.68 -14.17 1.66
N PHE A 13 3.77 -13.41 1.57
CA PHE A 13 5.09 -13.98 1.26
C PHE A 13 5.60 -14.92 2.33
N LYS A 14 5.48 -14.54 3.60
CA LYS A 14 5.92 -15.38 4.72
C LYS A 14 5.24 -16.75 4.64
N HIS A 15 3.95 -16.74 4.33
CA HIS A 15 3.15 -17.94 4.21
C HIS A 15 3.51 -18.78 2.97
N TRP A 16 3.75 -18.17 1.82
CA TRP A 16 4.19 -18.87 0.61
C TRP A 16 5.56 -19.53 0.79
N GLY A 17 6.53 -18.79 1.33
CA GLY A 17 7.86 -19.31 1.61
C GLY A 17 7.82 -20.48 2.60
N SER A 18 6.91 -20.44 3.60
CA SER A 18 6.76 -21.54 4.55
C SER A 18 6.03 -22.77 4.00
N LEU A 19 5.03 -22.59 3.13
CA LEU A 19 4.22 -23.71 2.62
C LEU A 19 4.88 -24.46 1.47
N LEU A 20 5.42 -23.73 0.49
CA LEU A 20 5.79 -24.28 -0.81
C LEU A 20 7.31 -24.54 -0.93
N GLY A 21 8.07 -24.13 0.08
CA GLY A 21 9.51 -24.00 -0.01
C GLY A 21 9.93 -22.90 -1.00
N TYR A 22 11.17 -22.43 -0.87
CA TYR A 22 11.74 -21.43 -1.78
C TYR A 22 12.20 -22.06 -3.10
N ASN A 23 11.26 -22.65 -3.85
CA ASN A 23 11.53 -23.07 -5.23
C ASN A 23 11.56 -21.85 -6.18
N VAL A 24 12.06 -22.05 -7.40
CA VAL A 24 12.36 -20.96 -8.35
C VAL A 24 11.13 -20.09 -8.68
N GLY A 25 9.96 -20.68 -8.87
CA GLY A 25 8.73 -19.93 -9.22
C GLY A 25 8.16 -19.12 -8.06
N VAL A 26 8.17 -19.69 -6.84
CA VAL A 26 7.73 -18.98 -5.63
C VAL A 26 8.69 -17.83 -5.29
N GLN A 27 10.00 -18.06 -5.45
CA GLN A 27 11.02 -17.03 -5.24
C GLN A 27 10.86 -15.87 -6.22
N GLU A 28 10.60 -16.14 -7.51
CA GLU A 28 10.39 -15.09 -8.51
C GLU A 28 9.17 -14.23 -8.17
N ALA A 29 8.06 -14.85 -7.77
CA ALA A 29 6.86 -14.13 -7.37
C ALA A 29 7.11 -13.24 -6.13
N ILE A 30 7.77 -13.79 -5.08
CA ILE A 30 8.15 -13.01 -3.88
C ILE A 30 9.03 -11.82 -4.27
N ASN A 31 10.03 -12.01 -5.13
CA ASN A 31 10.91 -10.94 -5.59
C ASN A 31 10.15 -9.85 -6.36
N LEU A 32 9.20 -10.23 -7.23
CA LEU A 32 8.41 -9.29 -8.02
C LEU A 32 7.49 -8.43 -7.15
N PHE A 33 6.80 -9.02 -6.17
CA PHE A 33 5.99 -8.21 -5.27
C PHE A 33 6.83 -7.41 -4.26
N ALA A 34 8.02 -7.89 -3.84
CA ALA A 34 8.96 -7.10 -3.04
C ALA A 34 9.46 -5.88 -3.84
N ARG A 35 9.81 -6.08 -5.11
CA ARG A 35 10.09 -5.02 -6.10
C ARG A 35 8.93 -4.05 -6.21
N GLY A 36 7.69 -4.56 -6.36
CA GLY A 36 6.48 -3.75 -6.41
C GLY A 36 6.32 -2.85 -5.19
N ASN A 37 6.45 -3.40 -3.98
CA ASN A 37 6.36 -2.64 -2.73
C ASN A 37 7.45 -1.56 -2.61
N LEU A 38 8.71 -1.88 -2.95
CA LEU A 38 9.80 -0.90 -2.92
C LEU A 38 9.52 0.26 -3.88
N TRP A 39 9.22 -0.04 -5.14
CA TRP A 39 9.06 1.02 -6.15
C TRP A 39 7.76 1.80 -6.01
N LEU A 40 6.72 1.20 -5.42
CA LEU A 40 5.52 1.92 -4.98
C LEU A 40 5.88 2.95 -3.90
N PHE A 41 6.64 2.55 -2.88
CA PHE A 41 7.11 3.49 -1.84
C PHE A 41 7.99 4.60 -2.44
N MET A 42 8.94 4.25 -3.30
CA MET A 42 9.83 5.20 -3.97
C MET A 42 9.10 6.14 -4.94
N ASP A 43 7.91 5.77 -5.43
CA ASP A 43 7.05 6.67 -6.20
C ASP A 43 6.28 7.63 -5.28
N ILE A 44 5.47 7.07 -4.37
CA ILE A 44 4.44 7.80 -3.61
C ILE A 44 5.00 8.67 -2.49
N ALA A 45 6.00 8.18 -1.74
CA ALA A 45 6.52 8.90 -0.59
C ALA A 45 7.18 10.24 -0.97
N PRO A 46 8.02 10.33 -2.04
CA PRO A 46 8.60 11.60 -2.45
C PRO A 46 7.56 12.66 -2.88
N TRP A 47 6.42 12.27 -3.46
CA TRP A 47 5.37 13.24 -3.82
C TRP A 47 4.80 13.90 -2.57
N HIS A 48 4.45 13.10 -1.56
CA HIS A 48 3.90 13.60 -0.29
C HIS A 48 4.92 14.42 0.50
N LEU A 49 6.19 13.98 0.52
CA LEU A 49 7.27 14.72 1.17
C LEU A 49 7.54 16.07 0.49
N ALA A 50 7.58 16.11 -0.84
CA ALA A 50 7.82 17.35 -1.56
C ALA A 50 6.69 18.36 -1.31
N TRP A 51 5.44 17.91 -1.27
CA TRP A 51 4.30 18.76 -0.91
C TRP A 51 4.40 19.28 0.53
N SER A 52 4.71 18.41 1.50
CA SER A 52 4.76 18.79 2.91
C SER A 52 5.90 19.76 3.24
N VAL A 53 7.01 19.69 2.50
CA VAL A 53 8.15 20.61 2.66
C VAL A 53 7.85 21.98 2.06
N SER A 54 7.31 22.03 0.84
CA SER A 54 6.90 23.30 0.20
C SER A 54 5.91 23.01 -0.93
N SER A 55 4.63 23.26 -0.68
CA SER A 55 3.57 23.10 -1.68
C SER A 55 3.76 24.04 -2.88
N GLU A 56 4.39 25.19 -2.68
CA GLU A 56 4.76 26.16 -3.73
C GLU A 56 5.84 25.58 -4.66
N SER A 57 6.94 25.09 -4.10
CA SER A 57 8.01 24.44 -4.86
C SER A 57 7.53 23.16 -5.54
N PHE A 58 6.64 22.41 -4.88
CA PHE A 58 5.99 21.26 -5.50
C PHE A 58 5.21 21.68 -6.75
N LYS A 59 4.39 22.74 -6.66
CA LYS A 59 3.55 23.19 -7.78
C LYS A 59 4.38 23.58 -9.00
N SER A 60 5.52 24.25 -8.79
CA SER A 60 6.43 24.66 -9.87
C SER A 60 7.28 23.51 -10.44
N CYS A 61 7.65 22.52 -9.63
CA CYS A 61 8.62 21.49 -10.02
C CYS A 61 8.04 20.09 -10.26
N LYS A 62 6.79 19.79 -9.88
CA LYS A 62 6.23 18.42 -9.98
C LYS A 62 6.37 17.80 -11.37
N ASP A 63 6.22 18.61 -12.42
CA ASP A 63 6.27 18.18 -13.81
C ASP A 63 7.69 17.96 -14.34
N THR A 64 8.71 18.41 -13.60
CA THR A 64 10.13 18.21 -13.96
C THR A 64 10.71 16.95 -13.33
N ARG A 65 9.99 16.25 -12.43
CA ARG A 65 10.46 15.00 -11.84
C ARG A 65 10.63 13.95 -12.95
N ASP A 66 11.87 13.51 -13.16
CA ASP A 66 12.25 12.43 -14.06
C ASP A 66 13.53 11.81 -13.52
N THR A 67 13.47 10.57 -13.03
CA THR A 67 14.65 9.93 -12.43
C THR A 67 15.79 9.71 -13.42
N SER A 68 15.52 9.69 -14.72
CA SER A 68 16.54 9.50 -15.74
C SER A 68 17.46 10.71 -15.90
N THR A 69 16.97 11.91 -15.57
CA THR A 69 17.67 13.20 -15.70
C THR A 69 18.40 13.63 -14.43
N PHE A 70 18.18 12.94 -13.31
CA PHE A 70 18.84 13.23 -12.05
C PHE A 70 20.36 13.11 -12.19
N LYS A 71 21.09 14.10 -11.64
CA LYS A 71 22.55 14.11 -11.61
C LYS A 71 23.09 13.62 -10.27
N PHE A 72 22.69 14.28 -9.19
CA PHE A 72 23.26 14.04 -7.85
C PHE A 72 22.72 12.78 -7.18
N VAL A 73 21.42 12.51 -7.27
CA VAL A 73 20.78 11.37 -6.59
C VAL A 73 20.74 10.08 -7.42
N LYS A 74 21.09 10.16 -8.72
CA LYS A 74 21.02 9.02 -9.65
C LYS A 74 21.92 7.84 -9.24
N PRO A 75 23.17 8.04 -8.76
CA PRO A 75 23.98 6.91 -8.29
C PRO A 75 23.31 6.14 -7.13
N ALA A 76 22.81 6.86 -6.12
CA ALA A 76 22.12 6.25 -4.99
C ALA A 76 20.84 5.53 -5.44
N LEU A 77 20.05 6.15 -6.33
CA LEU A 77 18.84 5.56 -6.88
C LEU A 77 19.13 4.28 -7.68
N MET A 78 20.17 4.27 -8.51
CA MET A 78 20.53 3.12 -9.33
C MET A 78 21.15 1.98 -8.52
N ASN A 79 21.65 2.27 -7.33
CA ASN A 79 22.10 1.27 -6.37
C ASN A 79 20.94 0.60 -5.61
N LEU A 80 19.72 1.13 -5.67
CA LEU A 80 18.56 0.46 -5.08
C LEU A 80 18.23 -0.85 -5.83
N PRO A 81 17.75 -1.88 -5.12
CA PRO A 81 17.28 -3.12 -5.74
C PRO A 81 16.25 -2.86 -6.84
N TRP A 82 16.35 -3.61 -7.93
CA TRP A 82 15.39 -3.56 -9.05
C TRP A 82 15.26 -2.24 -9.81
N SER A 83 16.26 -1.34 -9.71
CA SER A 83 16.23 -0.06 -10.43
C SER A 83 16.15 -0.18 -11.95
N SER A 84 16.41 -1.36 -12.52
CA SER A 84 16.18 -1.64 -13.94
C SER A 84 14.73 -1.44 -14.37
N CYS A 85 13.76 -1.43 -13.43
CA CYS A 85 12.34 -1.22 -13.71
C CYS A 85 11.95 0.22 -14.00
N LEU A 86 12.82 1.19 -13.65
CA LEU A 86 12.52 2.61 -13.71
C LEU A 86 11.98 3.06 -15.08
N PRO A 87 12.57 2.64 -16.22
CA PRO A 87 12.04 3.00 -17.54
C PRO A 87 10.60 2.52 -17.76
N SER A 88 10.25 1.31 -17.31
CA SER A 88 8.92 0.74 -17.47
C SER A 88 7.86 1.52 -16.70
N ILE A 89 8.21 2.03 -15.52
CA ILE A 89 7.35 2.93 -14.71
C ILE A 89 7.60 4.41 -15.03
N LYS A 90 8.00 4.69 -16.29
CA LYS A 90 8.17 6.03 -16.85
C LYS A 90 9.10 6.92 -16.03
N ASN A 91 10.12 6.35 -15.41
CA ASN A 91 11.12 7.04 -14.59
C ASN A 91 10.50 7.93 -13.49
N LEU A 92 9.40 7.45 -12.89
CA LEU A 92 8.67 8.12 -11.80
C LEU A 92 8.23 9.56 -12.13
N LYS A 93 7.94 9.82 -13.41
CA LYS A 93 7.38 11.10 -13.87
C LYS A 93 6.00 11.36 -13.28
N ALA A 94 5.64 12.64 -13.19
CA ALA A 94 4.27 13.03 -12.83
C ALA A 94 3.25 12.42 -13.80
N THR A 95 2.27 11.70 -13.25
CA THR A 95 1.14 11.12 -13.98
C THR A 95 -0.10 12.00 -13.91
N LYS A 96 -1.15 11.66 -14.65
CA LYS A 96 -2.43 12.38 -14.54
C LYS A 96 -3.06 12.16 -13.15
N GLU A 97 -2.88 10.97 -12.57
CA GLU A 97 -3.34 10.60 -11.24
C GLU A 97 -2.67 11.44 -10.16
N ILE A 98 -1.34 11.56 -10.17
CA ILE A 98 -0.60 12.40 -9.23
C ILE A 98 -1.04 13.87 -9.33
N ARG A 99 -1.18 14.40 -10.54
CA ARG A 99 -1.66 15.78 -10.72
C ARG A 99 -3.04 15.99 -10.12
N LYS A 100 -3.97 15.05 -10.36
CA LYS A 100 -5.33 15.12 -9.80
C LYS A 100 -5.34 14.97 -8.28
N ALA A 101 -4.58 14.01 -7.73
CA ALA A 101 -4.49 13.79 -6.29
C ALA A 101 -4.00 15.04 -5.56
N PHE A 102 -2.90 15.64 -6.02
CA PHE A 102 -2.29 16.79 -5.37
C PHE A 102 -3.01 18.12 -5.64
N ALA A 103 -3.86 18.18 -6.67
CA ALA A 103 -4.74 19.33 -6.89
C ALA A 103 -5.84 19.47 -5.82
N LEU A 104 -6.18 18.39 -5.11
CA LEU A 104 -7.19 18.39 -4.04
C LEU A 104 -6.65 18.89 -2.69
N LEU A 105 -5.33 18.81 -2.49
CA LEU A 105 -4.71 19.12 -1.19
C LEU A 105 -4.96 20.55 -0.69
N PRO A 106 -4.97 21.62 -1.52
CA PRO A 106 -5.29 22.97 -1.04
C PRO A 106 -6.65 23.08 -0.33
N GLU A 107 -7.71 22.48 -0.87
CA GLU A 107 -9.04 22.56 -0.25
C GLU A 107 -9.14 21.66 1.00
N ILE A 108 -8.49 20.49 0.98
CA ILE A 108 -8.35 19.64 2.18
C ILE A 108 -7.64 20.42 3.29
N GLU A 109 -6.48 21.02 3.00
CA GLU A 109 -5.68 21.77 3.99
C GLU A 109 -6.44 22.98 4.53
N LYS A 110 -7.16 23.70 3.66
CA LYS A 110 -8.02 24.82 4.05
C LYS A 110 -9.13 24.39 4.99
N ALA A 111 -9.78 23.26 4.73
CA ALA A 111 -10.77 22.69 5.66
C ALA A 111 -10.14 22.35 7.02
N PHE A 112 -8.90 21.86 7.03
CA PHE A 112 -8.18 21.50 8.24
C PHE A 112 -7.65 22.70 9.03
N ALA A 113 -7.38 23.83 8.36
CA ALA A 113 -6.93 25.07 8.96
C ALA A 113 -8.07 25.88 9.60
N ASN A 114 -9.25 25.88 8.98
CA ASN A 114 -10.37 26.77 9.37
C ASN A 114 -11.28 26.20 10.46
N GLU A 115 -11.26 24.90 10.70
CA GLU A 115 -12.09 24.24 11.70
C GLU A 115 -11.25 23.80 12.91
N LYS A 116 -11.81 23.83 14.13
CA LYS A 116 -11.12 23.39 15.35
C LYS A 116 -11.43 21.94 15.68
N SER A 117 -12.68 21.51 15.48
CA SER A 117 -13.12 20.14 15.74
C SER A 117 -12.52 19.19 14.70
N GLU A 118 -11.70 18.24 15.15
CA GLU A 118 -11.09 17.25 14.26
C GLU A 118 -12.16 16.49 13.45
N GLN A 119 -13.25 16.09 14.09
CA GLN A 119 -14.33 15.39 13.41
C GLN A 119 -14.96 16.22 12.27
N LYS A 120 -15.16 17.52 12.50
CA LYS A 120 -15.70 18.41 11.47
C LYS A 120 -14.70 18.62 10.31
N LYS A 121 -13.39 18.69 10.58
CA LYS A 121 -12.35 18.77 9.52
C LYS A 121 -12.49 17.63 8.52
N PHE A 122 -12.51 16.40 9.03
CA PHE A 122 -12.63 15.19 8.22
C PHE A 122 -13.98 15.12 7.50
N LYS A 123 -15.07 15.55 8.15
CA LYS A 123 -16.40 15.59 7.53
C LYS A 123 -16.49 16.60 6.38
N ILE A 124 -15.90 17.79 6.53
CA ILE A 124 -15.89 18.83 5.48
C ILE A 124 -15.07 18.35 4.28
N ALA A 125 -13.88 17.82 4.52
CA ALA A 125 -12.95 17.38 3.47
C ALA A 125 -13.22 15.95 2.95
N LYS A 126 -14.32 15.30 3.35
CA LYS A 126 -14.52 13.86 3.14
C LYS A 126 -14.41 13.44 1.66
N ASP A 127 -15.02 14.21 0.76
CA ASP A 127 -15.13 13.83 -0.65
C ASP A 127 -13.76 13.99 -1.33
N ASP A 128 -13.05 15.08 -1.02
CA ASP A 128 -11.69 15.32 -1.49
C ASP A 128 -10.69 14.30 -0.91
N LEU A 129 -10.82 13.92 0.36
CA LEU A 129 -9.99 12.89 0.99
C LEU A 129 -10.20 11.53 0.32
N PHE A 130 -11.44 11.16 -0.01
CA PHE A 130 -11.73 9.91 -0.70
C PHE A 130 -11.25 9.94 -2.16
N ALA A 131 -11.47 11.05 -2.87
CA ALA A 131 -10.99 11.21 -4.23
C ALA A 131 -9.46 11.17 -4.29
N HIS A 132 -8.77 11.84 -3.37
CA HIS A 132 -7.32 11.79 -3.22
C HIS A 132 -6.84 10.35 -3.01
N LEU A 133 -7.45 9.62 -2.07
CA LEU A 133 -7.16 8.21 -1.81
C LEU A 133 -7.31 7.35 -3.08
N MET A 134 -8.38 7.56 -3.85
CA MET A 134 -8.63 6.79 -5.07
C MET A 134 -7.66 7.14 -6.20
N PHE A 135 -7.27 8.41 -6.37
CA PHE A 135 -6.25 8.77 -7.35
C PHE A 135 -4.89 8.17 -7.02
N ILE A 136 -4.50 8.16 -5.74
CA ILE A 136 -3.29 7.47 -5.29
C ILE A 136 -3.41 5.96 -5.50
N ALA A 137 -4.56 5.35 -5.19
CA ALA A 137 -4.76 3.93 -5.43
C ALA A 137 -4.63 3.57 -6.93
N VAL A 138 -5.16 4.38 -7.84
CA VAL A 138 -4.98 4.18 -9.29
C VAL A 138 -3.51 4.33 -9.68
N GLN A 139 -2.80 5.33 -9.15
CA GLN A 139 -1.36 5.49 -9.40
C GLN A 139 -0.59 4.23 -8.98
N GLU A 140 -0.82 3.75 -7.76
CA GLU A 140 -0.16 2.56 -7.23
C GLU A 140 -0.51 1.31 -8.05
N GLN A 141 -1.79 1.08 -8.35
CA GLN A 141 -2.26 -0.17 -8.92
C GLN A 141 -2.08 -0.28 -10.43
N HIS A 142 -2.25 0.83 -11.15
CA HIS A 142 -2.17 0.86 -12.61
C HIS A 142 -0.77 1.22 -13.09
N ASN A 143 -0.22 2.34 -12.62
CA ASN A 143 1.02 2.86 -13.19
C ASN A 143 2.28 2.17 -12.63
N ILE A 144 2.19 1.59 -11.44
CA ILE A 144 3.32 0.90 -10.78
C ILE A 144 3.11 -0.60 -10.73
N LEU A 145 2.15 -1.11 -9.95
CA LEU A 145 2.02 -2.55 -9.69
C LEU A 145 1.61 -3.35 -10.92
N GLN A 146 0.74 -2.81 -11.78
CA GLN A 146 0.39 -3.53 -13.02
C GLN A 146 1.63 -3.82 -13.86
N VAL A 147 2.47 -2.80 -14.06
CA VAL A 147 3.68 -2.89 -14.89
C VAL A 147 4.78 -3.72 -14.22
N VAL A 148 5.02 -3.49 -12.94
CA VAL A 148 6.15 -4.09 -12.21
C VAL A 148 5.88 -5.53 -11.80
N VAL A 149 4.63 -5.86 -11.48
CA VAL A 149 4.24 -7.13 -10.88
C VAL A 149 3.35 -7.93 -11.82
N TRP A 150 2.20 -7.37 -12.19
CA TRP A 150 1.12 -8.15 -12.79
C TRP A 150 1.26 -8.39 -14.30
N GLU A 151 2.05 -7.60 -15.03
CA GLU A 151 2.32 -7.83 -16.45
C GLU A 151 3.32 -8.97 -16.70
N ASN A 152 4.06 -9.40 -15.67
CA ASN A 152 4.98 -10.52 -15.76
C ASN A 152 4.23 -11.87 -15.85
N THR A 153 4.61 -12.70 -16.83
CA THR A 153 3.98 -13.99 -17.12
C THR A 153 4.10 -15.00 -15.99
N SER A 154 5.22 -15.03 -15.25
CA SER A 154 5.42 -15.92 -14.10
C SER A 154 4.48 -15.58 -12.95
N VAL A 155 4.17 -14.29 -12.73
CA VAL A 155 3.19 -13.87 -11.71
C VAL A 155 1.77 -14.14 -12.15
N LYS A 156 1.42 -13.89 -13.42
CA LYS A 156 0.09 -14.28 -13.96
C LYS A 156 -0.12 -15.79 -13.86
N PHE A 157 0.90 -16.58 -14.20
CA PHE A 157 0.88 -18.03 -14.07
C PHE A 157 0.80 -18.46 -12.60
N GLY A 158 1.54 -17.84 -11.69
CA GLY A 158 1.46 -18.08 -10.25
C GLY A 158 0.08 -17.75 -9.67
N ALA A 159 -0.51 -16.60 -10.01
CA ALA A 159 -1.84 -16.17 -9.58
C ALA A 159 -2.97 -17.00 -10.22
N TRP A 160 -2.75 -17.54 -11.42
CA TRP A 160 -3.63 -18.51 -12.07
C TRP A 160 -3.53 -19.88 -11.39
N MET A 161 -2.32 -20.41 -11.17
CA MET A 161 -2.07 -21.66 -10.45
C MET A 161 -2.66 -21.61 -9.04
N GLN A 162 -2.50 -20.48 -8.35
CA GLN A 162 -3.06 -20.21 -7.02
C GLN A 162 -4.61 -20.28 -6.98
N ARG A 163 -5.28 -20.01 -8.10
CA ARG A 163 -6.75 -20.04 -8.21
C ARG A 163 -7.30 -21.43 -8.51
N TRP A 164 -6.48 -22.28 -9.13
CA TRP A 164 -6.87 -23.62 -9.60
C TRP A 164 -6.30 -24.77 -8.75
N PHE A 165 -5.28 -24.51 -7.92
CA PHE A 165 -4.66 -25.50 -7.02
C PHE A 165 -4.64 -25.01 -5.55
N ILE A 166 -4.78 -25.96 -4.60
CA ILE A 166 -5.08 -25.81 -3.16
C ILE A 166 -4.15 -24.84 -2.39
N GLY A 167 -4.70 -24.04 -1.43
CA GLY A 167 -3.94 -23.51 -0.27
C GLY A 167 -3.49 -22.04 -0.30
N MET A 168 -4.36 -21.10 -0.70
CA MET A 168 -4.02 -19.67 -0.64
C MET A 168 -3.76 -19.17 0.80
N PRO A 169 -2.73 -18.33 1.02
CA PRO A 169 -2.68 -17.50 2.22
C PRO A 169 -3.80 -16.47 2.19
N ASP A 170 -4.33 -16.16 3.37
CA ASP A 170 -5.39 -15.18 3.54
C ASP A 170 -4.93 -13.79 3.07
N ALA A 171 -5.45 -13.35 1.91
CA ALA A 171 -5.20 -12.03 1.35
C ALA A 171 -6.08 -10.93 1.96
N THR A 172 -6.73 -11.22 3.09
CA THR A 172 -7.49 -10.23 3.86
C THR A 172 -6.61 -9.04 4.21
N LEU A 173 -7.05 -7.86 3.77
CA LEU A 173 -6.44 -6.61 4.18
C LEU A 173 -6.83 -6.35 5.63
N VAL A 174 -5.82 -6.18 6.50
CA VAL A 174 -6.00 -5.92 7.93
C VAL A 174 -5.53 -4.49 8.23
N LEU A 175 -6.46 -3.62 8.62
CA LEU A 175 -6.24 -2.22 9.00
C LEU A 175 -5.81 -2.09 10.48
N SER A 176 -4.83 -2.91 10.87
CA SER A 176 -4.17 -2.92 12.17
C SER A 176 -2.66 -3.07 11.96
N SER A 177 -1.83 -2.88 12.97
CA SER A 177 -0.43 -3.28 12.98
C SER A 177 -0.26 -4.79 13.15
N ASP A 178 -1.30 -5.53 13.54
CA ASP A 178 -1.26 -7.00 13.59
C ASP A 178 -1.24 -7.60 12.19
N TYR A 179 -0.46 -8.66 11.98
CA TYR A 179 -0.33 -9.31 10.67
C TYR A 179 -1.49 -10.25 10.34
N SER A 180 -2.08 -10.92 11.35
CA SER A 180 -3.15 -11.91 11.16
C SER A 180 -4.53 -11.28 11.28
N VAL A 181 -5.47 -11.73 10.45
CA VAL A 181 -6.90 -11.37 10.58
C VAL A 181 -7.48 -11.85 11.91
N ASP A 182 -6.98 -12.97 12.45
CA ASP A 182 -7.51 -13.55 13.70
C ASP A 182 -7.28 -12.64 14.91
N ALA A 183 -6.28 -11.75 14.84
CA ALA A 183 -6.03 -10.76 15.89
C ALA A 183 -7.07 -9.63 15.92
N VAL A 184 -7.83 -9.45 14.83
CA VAL A 184 -8.82 -8.38 14.68
C VAL A 184 -10.22 -8.90 14.36
N LYS A 185 -10.40 -10.23 14.36
CA LYS A 185 -11.66 -10.89 14.07
C LYS A 185 -12.22 -11.48 15.36
N LYS A 186 -13.55 -11.47 15.47
CA LYS A 186 -14.23 -12.16 16.57
C LYS A 186 -13.95 -13.66 16.48
N ASN A 187 -13.68 -14.27 17.64
CA ASN A 187 -13.61 -15.71 17.75
C ASN A 187 -15.00 -16.35 17.55
N TRP A 188 -15.07 -17.68 17.60
CA TRP A 188 -16.32 -18.43 17.45
C TRP A 188 -17.39 -18.13 18.51
N PHE A 189 -17.02 -17.53 19.64
CA PHE A 189 -17.94 -17.04 20.67
C PHE A 189 -18.42 -15.60 20.44
N GLY A 190 -18.00 -14.96 19.34
CA GLY A 190 -18.38 -13.57 19.04
C GLY A 190 -17.56 -12.50 19.76
N ASN A 191 -16.46 -12.88 20.43
CA ASN A 191 -15.63 -11.96 21.22
C ASN A 191 -14.31 -11.65 20.52
N TYR A 192 -13.86 -10.40 20.63
CA TYR A 192 -12.47 -10.05 20.32
C TYR A 192 -11.53 -10.54 21.42
N THR A 193 -10.29 -10.86 21.06
CA THR A 193 -9.26 -11.34 21.98
C THR A 193 -7.97 -10.56 21.77
N GLY A 194 -7.01 -10.71 22.70
CA GLY A 194 -5.71 -10.05 22.63
C GLY A 194 -5.73 -8.60 23.14
N SER A 195 -4.59 -7.92 22.99
CA SER A 195 -4.33 -6.61 23.61
C SER A 195 -5.16 -5.45 23.04
N LYS A 196 -5.89 -5.66 21.94
CA LYS A 196 -6.71 -4.66 21.26
C LYS A 196 -8.20 -4.91 21.36
N ALA A 197 -8.63 -5.96 22.07
CA ALA A 197 -10.02 -6.39 22.13
C ALA A 197 -10.96 -5.24 22.55
N ASP A 198 -10.64 -4.52 23.61
CA ASP A 198 -11.46 -3.42 24.14
C ASP A 198 -11.67 -2.31 23.09
N GLN A 199 -10.61 -1.93 22.36
CA GLN A 199 -10.71 -0.93 21.30
C GLN A 199 -11.56 -1.42 20.13
N LEU A 200 -11.39 -2.69 19.73
CA LEU A 200 -12.13 -3.29 18.61
C LEU A 200 -13.64 -3.39 18.89
N VAL A 201 -14.05 -3.63 20.15
CA VAL A 201 -15.47 -3.64 20.57
C VAL A 201 -16.12 -2.28 20.33
N GLU A 202 -15.36 -1.19 20.49
CA GLU A 202 -15.89 0.16 20.36
C GLU A 202 -16.03 0.65 18.92
N LEU A 203 -15.44 -0.04 17.94
CA LEU A 203 -15.48 0.35 16.54
C LEU A 203 -16.84 0.01 15.91
N LYS A 204 -17.34 0.93 15.07
CA LYS A 204 -18.61 0.74 14.35
C LYS A 204 -18.55 -0.30 13.23
N GLU A 205 -17.36 -0.63 12.75
CA GLU A 205 -17.16 -1.54 11.64
C GLU A 205 -15.83 -2.29 11.83
N ASP A 206 -15.78 -3.52 11.32
CA ASP A 206 -14.56 -4.34 11.34
C ASP A 206 -13.41 -3.67 10.58
N VAL A 207 -12.19 -3.85 11.11
CA VAL A 207 -10.94 -3.31 10.56
C VAL A 207 -10.23 -4.27 9.61
N TYR A 208 -10.98 -5.16 8.98
CA TYR A 208 -10.47 -6.06 7.95
C TYR A 208 -11.40 -6.14 6.74
N ILE A 209 -10.84 -6.52 5.59
CA ILE A 209 -11.61 -6.77 4.37
C ILE A 209 -10.98 -7.90 3.56
N ALA A 210 -11.69 -9.01 3.45
CA ALA A 210 -11.31 -10.12 2.58
C ALA A 210 -11.51 -9.73 1.10
N PRO A 211 -10.76 -10.36 0.17
CA PRO A 211 -11.10 -10.29 -1.25
C PRO A 211 -12.56 -10.66 -1.49
N LEU A 212 -13.20 -10.00 -2.46
CA LEU A 212 -14.53 -10.38 -2.91
C LEU A 212 -14.46 -11.78 -3.55
N LYS A 213 -15.56 -12.56 -3.47
CA LYS A 213 -15.61 -13.97 -3.93
C LYS A 213 -15.03 -14.20 -5.33
N ASP A 214 -15.25 -13.27 -6.25
CA ASP A 214 -14.82 -13.36 -7.65
C ASP A 214 -13.64 -12.44 -7.98
N THR A 215 -12.87 -12.02 -6.96
CA THR A 215 -11.70 -11.17 -7.16
C THR A 215 -10.64 -11.94 -7.93
N ILE A 216 -10.21 -11.36 -9.05
CA ILE A 216 -9.12 -11.83 -9.87
C ILE A 216 -7.96 -10.85 -9.68
N ALA A 217 -6.94 -11.25 -8.94
CA ALA A 217 -5.92 -10.32 -8.47
C ALA A 217 -5.03 -9.77 -9.61
N GLU A 218 -4.74 -10.53 -10.66
CA GLU A 218 -3.97 -10.09 -11.82
C GLU A 218 -4.77 -9.28 -12.84
N ASP A 219 -6.10 -9.39 -12.80
CA ASP A 219 -6.99 -8.56 -13.60
C ASP A 219 -7.16 -7.20 -12.94
N TYR A 220 -6.77 -6.15 -13.65
CA TYR A 220 -6.76 -4.80 -13.11
C TYR A 220 -8.15 -4.35 -12.63
N ASP A 221 -9.18 -4.57 -13.45
CA ASP A 221 -10.53 -4.09 -13.16
C ASP A 221 -11.16 -4.87 -11.99
N SER A 222 -10.98 -6.18 -11.95
CA SER A 222 -11.43 -7.04 -10.85
C SER A 222 -10.73 -6.67 -9.54
N ARG A 223 -9.39 -6.49 -9.57
CA ARG A 223 -8.62 -6.03 -8.42
C ARG A 223 -9.07 -4.64 -7.94
N MET A 224 -9.31 -3.70 -8.85
CA MET A 224 -9.76 -2.35 -8.50
C MET A 224 -11.14 -2.31 -7.85
N LYS A 225 -12.04 -3.26 -8.15
CA LYS A 225 -13.32 -3.39 -7.43
C LYS A 225 -13.11 -3.69 -5.94
N TRP A 226 -12.24 -4.65 -5.62
CA TRP A 226 -11.91 -4.97 -4.23
C TRP A 226 -11.19 -3.80 -3.55
N ILE A 227 -10.24 -3.16 -4.23
CA ILE A 227 -9.50 -2.01 -3.69
C ILE A 227 -10.44 -0.82 -3.43
N GLY A 228 -11.42 -0.58 -4.30
CA GLY A 228 -12.47 0.42 -4.07
C GLY A 228 -13.22 0.15 -2.77
N LYS A 229 -13.62 -1.10 -2.52
CA LYS A 229 -14.30 -1.48 -1.26
C LYS A 229 -13.39 -1.36 -0.04
N ALA A 230 -12.11 -1.67 -0.17
CA ALA A 230 -11.13 -1.47 0.88
C ALA A 230 -10.92 0.02 1.20
N ALA A 231 -10.85 0.86 0.16
CA ALA A 231 -10.74 2.31 0.29
C ALA A 231 -11.99 2.91 0.94
N GLU A 232 -13.18 2.48 0.55
CA GLU A 232 -14.45 2.91 1.16
C GLU A 232 -14.47 2.59 2.67
N LYS A 233 -14.09 1.37 3.05
CA LYS A 233 -14.01 0.96 4.47
C LYS A 233 -12.99 1.79 5.24
N TYR A 234 -11.76 1.91 4.72
CA TYR A 234 -10.72 2.73 5.33
C TYR A 234 -11.18 4.19 5.50
N HIS A 235 -11.85 4.73 4.48
CA HIS A 235 -12.37 6.10 4.51
C HIS A 235 -13.46 6.26 5.58
N ARG A 236 -14.43 5.35 5.67
CA ARG A 236 -15.45 5.38 6.73
C ARG A 236 -14.83 5.33 8.13
N LEU A 237 -13.82 4.48 8.34
CA LEU A 237 -13.11 4.41 9.61
C LEU A 237 -12.34 5.70 9.92
N MET A 238 -11.68 6.31 8.93
CA MET A 238 -11.00 7.61 9.09
C MET A 238 -11.98 8.78 9.34
N LEU A 239 -13.23 8.65 8.91
CA LEU A 239 -14.29 9.60 9.21
C LEU A 239 -14.95 9.34 10.57
N ASP A 240 -14.70 8.21 11.23
CA ASP A 240 -15.31 7.88 12.51
C ASP A 240 -14.47 8.39 13.69
N GLU A 241 -15.14 8.84 14.76
CA GLU A 241 -14.48 9.43 15.94
C GLU A 241 -13.63 8.42 16.72
N LYS A 242 -13.94 7.13 16.65
CA LYS A 242 -13.17 6.07 17.30
C LYS A 242 -12.28 5.33 16.30
N GLY A 243 -12.78 5.13 15.08
CA GLY A 243 -12.03 4.52 13.98
C GLY A 243 -10.76 5.29 13.61
N ARG A 244 -10.82 6.63 13.55
CA ARG A 244 -9.67 7.45 13.16
C ARG A 244 -8.52 7.38 14.17
N PRO A 245 -8.73 7.63 15.48
CA PRO A 245 -7.66 7.47 16.47
C PRO A 245 -7.05 6.07 16.47
N PHE A 246 -7.88 5.02 16.34
CA PHE A 246 -7.40 3.64 16.21
C PHE A 246 -6.45 3.51 15.01
N LEU A 247 -6.89 3.86 13.79
CA LEU A 247 -6.07 3.74 12.58
C LEU A 247 -4.78 4.58 12.65
N GLN A 248 -4.83 5.78 13.22
CA GLN A 248 -3.64 6.61 13.42
C GLN A 248 -2.64 5.96 14.39
N GLN A 249 -3.12 5.36 15.48
CA GLN A 249 -2.28 4.63 16.44
C GLN A 249 -1.65 3.39 15.82
N GLU A 250 -2.39 2.66 14.98
CA GLU A 250 -1.88 1.49 14.24
C GLU A 250 -0.80 1.91 13.23
N LEU A 251 -1.01 3.00 12.48
CA LEU A 251 0.00 3.56 11.58
C LEU A 251 1.26 4.04 12.33
N LYS A 252 1.09 4.68 13.50
CA LYS A 252 2.20 5.08 14.38
C LYS A 252 2.99 3.89 14.93
N THR A 253 2.34 2.74 15.08
CA THR A 253 3.02 1.50 15.48
C THR A 253 3.83 0.95 14.32
N ILE A 254 3.24 0.87 13.12
CA ILE A 254 3.92 0.43 11.89
C ILE A 254 5.13 1.32 11.58
N SER A 255 5.03 2.64 11.76
CA SER A 255 6.13 3.56 11.46
C SER A 255 7.39 3.31 12.31
N LYS A 256 7.28 2.63 13.45
CA LYS A 256 8.42 2.27 14.31
C LYS A 256 9.19 1.04 13.80
N TRP A 257 8.62 0.27 12.87
CA TRP A 257 9.24 -0.94 12.34
C TRP A 257 10.47 -0.67 11.48
N GLY A 258 10.67 0.56 10.99
CA GLY A 258 11.90 0.95 10.28
C GLY A 258 13.18 0.77 11.11
N ASN A 259 13.08 0.71 12.44
CA ASN A 259 14.20 0.44 13.34
C ASN A 259 14.40 -1.06 13.61
N SER A 260 13.52 -1.93 13.09
CA SER A 260 13.65 -3.38 13.25
C SER A 260 14.70 -3.91 12.28
N LYS A 261 15.65 -4.69 12.79
CA LYS A 261 16.55 -5.49 11.96
C LYS A 261 15.89 -6.84 11.75
N ALA A 262 15.72 -7.24 10.51
CA ALA A 262 15.35 -8.59 10.18
C ALA A 262 16.56 -9.29 9.57
N ASP A 263 17.01 -10.37 10.20
CA ASP A 263 18.09 -11.22 9.70
C ASP A 263 17.57 -12.07 8.53
N PHE A 264 17.41 -11.44 7.37
CA PHE A 264 17.08 -12.14 6.13
C PHE A 264 18.35 -12.50 5.36
N LYS A 265 18.47 -13.77 4.97
CA LYS A 265 19.43 -14.18 3.94
C LYS A 265 18.86 -13.79 2.58
N ILE A 266 19.33 -12.68 2.03
CA ILE A 266 18.95 -12.23 0.69
C ILE A 266 19.74 -13.07 -0.32
N HIS A 267 19.02 -13.81 -1.17
CA HIS A 267 19.65 -14.54 -2.26
C HIS A 267 20.21 -13.56 -3.32
N SER A 268 21.37 -13.83 -3.90
CA SER A 268 22.04 -12.91 -4.85
C SER A 268 21.18 -12.58 -6.09
N SER A 269 20.31 -13.51 -6.50
CA SER A 269 19.35 -13.28 -7.60
C SER A 269 18.13 -12.43 -7.21
N SER A 270 17.89 -12.18 -5.91
CA SER A 270 16.73 -11.44 -5.43
C SER A 270 16.80 -9.96 -5.79
N ASN A 271 17.97 -9.33 -5.69
CA ASN A 271 18.11 -7.86 -5.74
C ASN A 271 18.89 -7.37 -6.98
N GLU A 272 18.93 -8.16 -8.06
CA GLU A 272 19.81 -7.88 -9.22
C GLU A 272 21.30 -7.82 -8.84
N GLY A 273 21.71 -8.59 -7.82
CA GLY A 273 23.08 -8.57 -7.30
C GLY A 273 23.45 -7.35 -6.46
N LYS A 274 22.47 -6.49 -6.09
CA LYS A 274 22.71 -5.32 -5.24
C LYS A 274 22.55 -5.67 -3.76
N VAL A 275 23.47 -5.15 -2.94
CA VAL A 275 23.51 -5.28 -1.48
C VAL A 275 23.14 -3.96 -0.85
#